data_AF-S7SUI7-F1
#
_entry.id   AF-S7SUI7-F1
#
_cell.length_a   1.000
_cell.length_b   1.000
_cell.length_c   1.000
_cell.angle_alpha   90.00
_cell.angle_beta   90.00
_cell.angle_gamma   90.00
#
_symmetry.space_group_name_H-M   'P 1'
#
loop_
_entity.id
_entity.type
_entity.pdbx_description
1 polymer ?
#
loop_
_entity_poly.entity_id
_entity_poly.type
_entity_poly.pdbx_seq_one_letter_code
_entity_poly.pdbx_strand_id
1 'polypeptide(L)'
;MKQAGSFEEKVKHTIFQEVKLFKEGWADVMLRWMQEDEEFRRSIELLNETRVLPLVVDMIREAQKKGEVDPRLSIEALLLYLNGWRELSEKIPASLYNERLVEDMVRLFFYGIKGETR
;
A
#
# COMPACT_ATOMS: atom_id res chain seq x y z
N MET A 1 -12.85 -22.83 -6.40
CA MET A 1 -12.61 -21.38 -6.64
C MET A 1 -12.35 -20.75 -5.29
N LYS A 2 -11.09 -20.47 -4.93
CA LYS A 2 -10.78 -19.77 -3.67
C LYS A 2 -11.17 -18.30 -3.86
N GLN A 3 -12.07 -17.79 -3.01
CA GLN A 3 -12.46 -16.37 -3.02
C GLN A 3 -11.20 -15.51 -2.97
N ALA A 4 -11.11 -14.52 -3.86
CA ALA A 4 -10.15 -13.44 -3.71
C ALA A 4 -10.44 -12.77 -2.36
N GLY A 5 -9.44 -12.72 -1.47
CA GLY A 5 -9.60 -12.14 -0.13
C GLY A 5 -10.14 -10.71 -0.16
N SER A 6 -10.70 -10.25 0.96
CA SER A 6 -11.22 -8.89 1.12
C SER A 6 -10.15 -7.84 0.80
N PHE A 7 -10.54 -6.60 0.51
CA PHE A 7 -9.59 -5.51 0.33
C PHE A 7 -8.63 -5.40 1.52
N GLU A 8 -9.16 -5.62 2.73
CA GLU A 8 -8.38 -5.68 3.96
C GLU A 8 -7.32 -6.79 3.94
N GLU A 9 -7.67 -8.01 3.53
CA GLU A 9 -6.71 -9.12 3.44
C GLU A 9 -5.63 -8.86 2.38
N LYS A 10 -5.99 -8.26 1.24
CA LYS A 10 -5.02 -7.92 0.17
C LYS A 10 -4.02 -6.88 0.65
N VAL A 11 -4.50 -5.80 1.26
CA VAL A 11 -3.65 -4.72 1.79
C VAL A 11 -2.80 -5.22 2.96
N LYS A 12 -3.36 -6.04 3.87
CA LYS A 12 -2.55 -6.70 4.92
C LYS A 12 -1.45 -7.52 4.28
N HIS A 13 -1.76 -8.39 3.32
CA HIS A 13 -0.73 -9.18 2.65
C HIS A 13 0.34 -8.32 1.96
N THR A 14 -0.02 -7.25 1.27
CA THR A 14 0.96 -6.35 0.63
C THR A 14 1.84 -5.65 1.67
N ILE A 15 1.25 -4.99 2.67
CA ILE A 15 2.01 -4.26 3.71
C ILE A 15 2.87 -5.21 4.55
N PHE A 16 2.34 -6.36 4.99
CA PHE A 16 3.08 -7.31 5.82
C PHE A 16 4.11 -8.15 5.03
N GLN A 17 3.90 -8.43 3.74
CA GLN A 17 4.89 -9.14 2.93
C GLN A 17 6.03 -8.23 2.47
N GLU A 18 5.76 -6.96 2.14
CA GLU A 18 6.82 -5.98 1.84
C GLU A 18 7.81 -5.91 3.02
N VAL A 19 7.34 -5.80 4.27
CA VAL A 19 8.23 -5.77 5.46
C VAL A 19 9.08 -7.04 5.61
N LYS A 20 8.62 -8.18 5.08
CA LYS A 20 9.38 -9.44 5.11
C LYS A 20 10.36 -9.57 3.94
N LEU A 21 9.99 -9.11 2.75
CA LEU A 21 10.84 -9.10 1.55
C LEU A 21 11.96 -8.05 1.65
N PHE A 22 11.72 -6.93 2.34
CA PHE A 22 12.74 -5.93 2.65
C PHE A 22 13.89 -6.48 3.52
N LYS A 23 13.74 -7.66 4.14
CA LYS A 23 14.82 -8.33 4.88
C LYS A 23 15.79 -9.14 4.01
N GLU A 24 15.51 -9.33 2.72
CA GLU A 24 16.28 -10.25 1.86
C GLU A 24 17.24 -9.56 0.87
N GLY A 25 17.61 -8.28 1.09
CA GLY A 25 18.71 -7.60 0.39
C GLY A 25 18.44 -7.15 -1.06
N TRP A 26 17.34 -7.61 -1.68
CA TRP A 26 16.91 -7.18 -3.02
C TRP A 26 16.49 -5.71 -3.09
N ALA A 27 15.94 -5.18 -1.99
CA ALA A 27 15.54 -3.78 -1.89
C ALA A 27 16.74 -2.82 -2.05
N ASP A 28 17.87 -3.14 -1.42
CA ASP A 28 19.09 -2.31 -1.49
C ASP A 28 19.75 -2.33 -2.87
N VAL A 29 19.58 -3.43 -3.61
CA VAL A 29 20.07 -3.54 -5.00
C VAL A 29 19.16 -2.75 -5.94
N MET A 30 17.84 -2.89 -5.80
CA MET A 30 16.86 -2.12 -6.56
C MET A 30 17.00 -0.61 -6.30
N LEU A 31 17.15 -0.19 -5.04
CA LEU A 31 17.35 1.22 -4.67
C LEU A 31 18.62 1.80 -5.29
N ARG A 32 19.72 1.04 -5.30
CA ARG A 32 20.97 1.46 -5.96
C ARG A 32 20.79 1.61 -7.47
N TRP A 33 20.17 0.63 -8.14
CA TRP A 33 19.92 0.73 -9.58
C TRP A 33 18.98 1.87 -9.94
N MET A 34 17.98 2.17 -9.11
CA MET A 34 17.14 3.36 -9.31
C MET A 34 17.89 4.68 -9.16
N GLN A 35 18.98 4.72 -8.37
CA GLN A 35 19.82 5.91 -8.22
C GLN A 35 20.89 6.03 -9.31
N GLU A 36 21.44 4.91 -9.76
CA GLU A 36 22.59 4.85 -10.66
C GLU A 36 22.20 4.76 -12.14
N ASP A 37 21.01 4.24 -12.46
CA ASP A 37 20.54 4.05 -13.84
C ASP A 37 19.22 4.81 -14.10
N GLU A 38 19.33 5.88 -14.89
CA GLU A 38 18.21 6.73 -15.24
C GLU A 38 17.19 6.04 -16.17
N GLU A 39 17.64 5.17 -17.09
CA GLU A 39 16.76 4.45 -18.01
C GLU A 39 15.95 3.40 -17.24
N PHE A 40 16.60 2.69 -16.33
CA PHE A 40 15.96 1.78 -15.42
C PHE A 40 14.92 2.50 -14.55
N ARG A 41 15.29 3.63 -13.92
CA ARG A 41 14.36 4.44 -13.13
C ARG A 41 13.13 4.88 -13.93
N ARG A 42 13.31 5.44 -15.14
CA ARG A 42 12.20 5.85 -16.01
C ARG A 42 11.31 4.68 -16.41
N SER A 43 11.89 3.50 -16.64
CA SER A 43 11.13 2.30 -16.98
C SER A 43 10.25 1.84 -15.82
N ILE A 44 10.75 1.91 -14.59
CA ILE A 44 9.99 1.61 -13.38
C ILE A 44 8.89 2.66 -13.14
N GLU A 45 9.19 3.95 -13.29
CA GLU A 45 8.20 5.03 -13.19
C GLU A 45 7.07 4.83 -14.21
N LEU A 46 7.40 4.55 -15.48
CA LEU A 46 6.43 4.30 -16.54
C LEU A 46 5.57 3.06 -16.26
N LEU A 47 6.16 1.97 -15.75
CA LEU A 47 5.40 0.78 -15.36
C LEU A 47 4.41 1.11 -14.22
N ASN A 48 4.86 1.91 -13.24
CA ASN A 48 4.03 2.32 -12.12
C ASN A 48 2.82 3.14 -12.61
N GLU A 49 3.04 4.12 -13.48
CA GLU A 49 1.99 4.99 -14.03
C GLU A 49 1.03 4.24 -14.96
N THR A 50 1.55 3.38 -15.83
CA THR A 50 0.75 2.75 -16.90
C THR A 50 0.05 1.48 -16.47
N ARG A 51 0.52 0.80 -15.42
CA ARG A 51 -0.01 -0.50 -14.99
C ARG A 51 -0.38 -0.56 -13.52
N VAL A 52 0.54 -0.21 -12.63
CA VAL A 52 0.32 -0.39 -11.19
C VAL A 52 -0.76 0.54 -10.67
N LEU A 53 -0.67 1.84 -10.97
CA LEU A 53 -1.62 2.83 -10.50
C LEU A 53 -3.06 2.57 -11.00
N PRO A 54 -3.30 2.26 -12.29
CA PRO A 54 -4.62 1.85 -12.75
C PRO A 54 -5.21 0.65 -11.99
N LEU A 55 -4.40 -0.38 -11.72
CA LEU A 55 -4.85 -1.55 -10.96
C LEU A 55 -5.23 -1.20 -9.52
N VAL A 56 -4.46 -0.32 -8.86
CA VAL A 56 -4.79 0.17 -7.51
C VAL A 56 -6.10 0.95 -7.53
N VAL A 57 -6.30 1.83 -8.52
CA VAL A 57 -7.53 2.59 -8.68
C VAL A 57 -8.74 1.67 -8.87
N ASP A 58 -8.63 0.66 -9.73
CA ASP A 58 -9.71 -0.31 -9.95
C ASP A 58 -10.02 -1.12 -8.69
N MET A 59 -9.00 -1.53 -7.94
CA MET A 59 -9.16 -2.22 -6.66
C MET A 59 -9.89 -1.36 -5.63
N ILE A 60 -9.56 -0.06 -5.53
CA ILE A 60 -10.25 0.89 -4.65
C ILE A 60 -11.72 1.05 -5.07
N ARG A 61 -11.98 1.23 -6.37
CA ARG A 61 -13.35 1.37 -6.90
C ARG A 61 -14.20 0.14 -6.61
N GLU A 62 -13.64 -1.05 -6.74
CA GLU A 62 -14.33 -2.29 -6.35
C GLU A 62 -14.63 -2.34 -4.85
N ALA A 63 -13.68 -1.95 -4.00
CA ALA A 63 -13.87 -1.93 -2.55
C ALA A 63 -14.96 -0.91 -2.15
N GLN A 64 -15.03 0.24 -2.82
CA GLN A 64 -16.10 1.22 -2.64
C GLN A 64 -17.47 0.66 -3.04
N LYS A 65 -17.56 -0.04 -4.18
CA LYS A 65 -18.80 -0.71 -4.62
C LYS A 65 -19.29 -1.77 -3.64
N LYS A 66 -18.36 -2.44 -2.94
CA LYS A 66 -18.66 -3.47 -1.93
C LYS A 66 -18.96 -2.88 -0.54
N GLY A 67 -18.81 -1.57 -0.36
CA GLY A 67 -18.96 -0.91 0.95
C GLY A 67 -17.80 -1.20 1.92
N GLU A 68 -16.67 -1.71 1.42
CA GLU A 68 -15.45 -1.93 2.20
C GLU A 68 -14.67 -0.62 2.41
N VAL A 69 -14.84 0.33 1.49
CA VAL A 69 -14.32 1.71 1.56
C VAL A 69 -15.49 2.67 1.39
N ASP A 70 -15.48 3.79 2.12
CA ASP A 70 -16.52 4.81 2.00
C ASP A 70 -16.58 5.33 0.54
N PRO A 71 -17.72 5.19 -0.15
CA PRO A 71 -17.87 5.61 -1.54
C PRO A 71 -17.80 7.13 -1.73
N ARG A 72 -17.86 7.91 -0.65
CA ARG A 72 -17.74 9.38 -0.67
C ARG A 72 -16.27 9.85 -0.72
N LEU A 73 -15.32 8.98 -0.39
CA LEU A 73 -13.91 9.30 -0.47
C LEU A 73 -13.46 9.34 -1.94
N SER A 74 -12.76 10.40 -2.32
CA SER A 74 -12.19 10.48 -3.67
C SER A 74 -11.02 9.50 -3.83
N ILE A 75 -10.84 9.00 -5.05
CA ILE A 75 -9.72 8.12 -5.38
C ILE A 75 -8.39 8.83 -5.10
N GLU A 76 -8.30 10.12 -5.40
CA GLU A 76 -7.12 10.94 -5.17
C GLU A 76 -6.78 11.04 -3.67
N ALA A 77 -7.79 11.22 -2.81
CA ALA A 77 -7.57 11.26 -1.37
C ALA A 77 -7.10 9.89 -0.84
N LEU A 78 -7.67 8.80 -1.36
CA LEU A 78 -7.28 7.44 -0.98
C LEU A 78 -5.87 7.08 -1.44
N LEU A 79 -5.47 7.50 -2.65
CA LEU A 79 -4.10 7.34 -3.15
C LEU A 79 -3.10 8.15 -2.34
N LEU A 80 -3.42 9.42 -2.04
CA LEU A 80 -2.59 10.27 -1.18
C LEU A 80 -2.44 9.66 0.22
N TYR A 81 -3.54 9.17 0.80
CA TYR A 81 -3.54 8.50 2.09
C TYR A 81 -2.65 7.26 2.08
N LEU A 82 -2.80 6.38 1.07
CA LEU A 82 -1.97 5.18 0.90
C LEU A 82 -0.47 5.52 0.79
N ASN A 83 -0.12 6.54 -0.02
CA ASN A 83 1.26 6.99 -0.15
C ASN A 83 1.82 7.53 1.18
N GLY A 84 1.04 8.31 1.92
CA GLY A 84 1.42 8.82 3.23
C GLY A 84 1.69 7.70 4.25
N TRP A 85 0.88 6.64 4.23
CA TRP A 85 1.11 5.46 5.08
C TRP A 85 2.37 4.69 4.70
N ARG A 86 2.67 4.54 3.41
CA ARG A 86 3.93 3.94 2.95
C ARG A 86 5.12 4.71 3.50
N GLU A 87 5.15 6.03 3.29
CA GLU A 87 6.24 6.88 3.79
C GLU A 87 6.36 6.86 5.32
N LEU A 88 5.23 6.83 6.03
CA LEU A 88 5.23 6.72 7.48
C LEU A 88 5.83 5.39 7.92
N SER A 89 5.48 4.29 7.26
CA SER A 89 5.97 2.94 7.59
C SER A 89 7.49 2.80 7.43
N GLU A 90 8.08 3.46 6.43
CA GLU A 90 9.53 3.49 6.21
C GLU A 90 10.28 4.30 7.28
N LYS A 91 9.61 5.28 7.90
CA LYS A 91 10.19 6.17 8.91
C LYS A 91 10.08 5.61 10.33
N ILE A 92 9.33 4.53 10.55
CA ILE A 92 9.20 3.93 11.88
C ILE A 92 10.52 3.27 12.27
N PRO A 93 11.16 3.70 13.39
CA PRO A 93 12.36 3.06 13.89
C PRO A 93 12.12 1.58 14.17
N ALA A 94 13.06 0.72 13.78
CA ALA A 94 12.99 -0.72 14.04
C ALA A 94 12.82 -1.06 15.54
N SER A 95 13.27 -0.17 16.45
CA SER A 95 13.09 -0.31 17.90
C SER A 95 11.65 -0.13 18.37
N LEU A 96 10.82 0.60 17.61
CA LEU A 96 9.39 0.77 17.87
C LEU A 96 8.56 -0.30 17.15
N TYR A 97 9.14 -0.98 16.16
CA TYR A 97 8.47 -2.01 15.40
C TYR A 97 8.17 -3.23 16.28
N ASN A 98 6.90 -3.44 16.58
CA ASN A 98 6.39 -4.66 17.19
C ASN A 98 5.04 -5.03 16.55
N GLU A 99 4.68 -6.31 16.61
CA GLU A 99 3.49 -6.86 15.95
C GLU A 99 2.21 -6.08 16.32
N ARG A 100 2.06 -5.70 17.58
CA ARG A 100 0.90 -4.95 18.08
C ARG A 100 0.79 -3.55 17.45
N LEU A 101 1.90 -2.82 17.34
CA LEU A 101 1.91 -1.52 16.68
C LEU A 101 1.44 -1.61 15.23
N VAL A 102 1.88 -2.67 14.52
CA VAL A 102 1.49 -2.88 13.12
C VAL A 102 0.01 -3.23 13.01
N GLU A 103 -0.50 -4.11 13.88
CA GLU A 103 -1.93 -4.41 13.96
C GLU A 103 -2.78 -3.15 14.21
N ASP A 104 -2.37 -2.32 15.15
CA ASP A 104 -3.05 -1.07 15.48
C ASP A 104 -3.01 -0.08 14.31
N MET A 105 -1.86 0.06 13.63
CA MET A 105 -1.72 0.91 12.45
C MET A 105 -2.61 0.46 11.29
N VAL A 106 -2.63 -0.84 11.00
CA VAL A 106 -3.50 -1.42 9.98
C VAL A 106 -4.96 -1.16 10.35
N ARG A 107 -5.33 -1.33 11.61
CA ARG A 107 -6.69 -1.05 12.08
C ARG A 107 -7.06 0.42 11.91
N LEU A 108 -6.16 1.35 12.23
CA LEU A 108 -6.36 2.80 12.04
C LEU A 108 -6.53 3.16 10.56
N PHE A 109 -5.72 2.56 9.68
CA PHE A 109 -5.86 2.71 8.23
C PHE A 109 -7.26 2.31 7.76
N PHE A 110 -7.72 1.11 8.14
CA PHE A 110 -9.03 0.61 7.74
C PHE A 110 -10.18 1.39 8.36
N TYR A 111 -10.03 1.85 9.59
CA TYR A 111 -11.01 2.73 10.22
C TYR A 111 -11.15 4.05 9.46
N GLY A 112 -10.04 4.65 9.03
CA GLY A 112 -10.02 5.89 8.27
C GLY A 112 -10.74 5.79 6.91
N ILE A 113 -10.52 4.71 6.17
CA ILE A 113 -11.10 4.56 4.81
C ILE A 113 -12.52 4.00 4.82
N LYS A 114 -12.92 3.27 5.86
CA LYS A 114 -14.30 2.76 5.99
C LYS A 114 -15.29 3.89 6.29
N GLY A 115 -14.80 4.98 6.88
CA GLY A 115 -15.61 6.14 7.28
C GLY A 115 -16.52 5.86 8.48
N GLU A 116 -17.16 6.90 9.01
CA GLU A 116 -18.23 6.71 10.00
C GLU A 116 -19.50 6.21 9.32
N THR A 117 -20.02 5.07 9.76
CA THR A 117 -21.41 4.67 9.50
C THR A 117 -22.31 5.66 10.25
N ARG A 118 -22.90 6.62 9.54
CA ARG A 118 -24.04 7.40 10.04
C ARG A 118 -25.28 7.06 9.24
#